data_AF-A0A9D1YSF2-F1
#
_entry.id   AF-A0A9D1YSF2-F1
#
_cell.length_a   1.000
_cell.length_b   1.000
_cell.length_c   1.000
_cell.angle_alpha   90.00
_cell.angle_beta   90.00
_cell.angle_gamma   90.00
#
_symmetry.space_group_name_H-M   'P 1'
#
loop_
_entity.id
_entity.type
_entity.pdbx_description
1 polymer ?
#
loop_
_entity_poly.entity_id
_entity_poly.type
_entity_poly.pdbx_seq_one_letter_code
_entity_poly.pdbx_strand_id
1 'polypeptide(L)'
;MEYHYREKPLSKPILSVLLLYYAVGHWNNYFWPMVLVPNPQYQPLQVFLRSLLILKQDVGGASAQIGISRTAQMEQLKYAAIIVSVLPILFIYPFIQKYFVKGVSVGAIKE
;
A
#
# COMPACT_ATOMS: atom_id res chain seq x y z
N MET A 1 -30.00 -29.56 -30.03
CA MET A 1 -29.10 -30.06 -28.96
C MET A 1 -28.22 -28.92 -28.51
N GLU A 2 -28.74 -28.12 -27.60
CA GLU A 2 -28.39 -26.71 -27.44
C GLU A 2 -27.89 -26.46 -26.01
N TYR A 3 -26.75 -27.05 -25.63
CA TYR A 3 -26.21 -26.93 -24.26
C TYR A 3 -24.67 -26.96 -24.22
N HIS A 4 -23.96 -26.26 -25.10
CA HIS A 4 -22.51 -26.08 -24.94
C HIS A 4 -22.19 -24.72 -24.31
N TYR A 5 -22.43 -24.67 -23.00
CA TYR A 5 -21.80 -23.86 -21.97
C TYR A 5 -20.91 -22.69 -22.44
N ARG A 6 -21.51 -21.49 -22.44
CA ARG A 6 -20.81 -20.21 -22.45
C ARG A 6 -20.08 -19.99 -21.11
N GLU A 7 -19.00 -20.72 -20.87
CA GLU A 7 -18.07 -20.45 -19.77
C GLU A 7 -17.18 -19.24 -20.16
N LYS A 8 -17.77 -18.06 -20.33
CA LYS A 8 -16.97 -16.82 -20.32
C LYS A 8 -16.35 -16.74 -18.93
N PRO A 9 -15.04 -16.48 -18.79
CA PRO A 9 -14.35 -16.70 -17.52
C PRO A 9 -14.84 -15.67 -16.50
N LEU A 10 -15.84 -16.03 -15.70
CA LEU A 10 -16.26 -15.31 -14.49
C LEU A 10 -15.08 -15.10 -13.52
N SER A 11 -14.02 -15.88 -13.68
CA SER A 11 -12.78 -15.84 -12.90
C SER A 11 -11.93 -14.58 -13.10
N LYS A 12 -11.92 -13.96 -14.28
CA LYS A 12 -11.04 -12.79 -14.57
C LYS A 12 -11.25 -11.60 -13.62
N PRO A 13 -12.48 -11.12 -13.37
CA PRO A 13 -12.68 -10.01 -12.44
C PRO A 13 -12.32 -10.37 -10.99
N ILE A 14 -12.64 -11.59 -10.54
CA ILE A 14 -12.36 -12.05 -9.17
C ILE A 14 -10.84 -12.16 -8.92
N LEU A 15 -10.08 -12.72 -9.87
CA LEU A 15 -8.62 -12.79 -9.79
C LEU A 15 -7.97 -11.42 -9.73
N SER A 16 -8.47 -10.44 -10.50
CA SER A 16 -7.99 -9.05 -10.44
C SER A 16 -8.21 -8.42 -9.07
N VAL A 17 -9.35 -8.68 -8.42
CA VAL A 17 -9.65 -8.19 -7.07
C VAL A 17 -8.73 -8.83 -6.02
N LEU A 18 -8.50 -10.14 -6.11
CA LEU A 18 -7.58 -10.85 -5.20
C LEU A 18 -6.14 -10.37 -5.36
N LEU A 19 -5.65 -10.24 -6.58
CA LEU A 19 -4.30 -9.74 -6.87
C LEU A 19 -4.12 -8.31 -6.36
N LEU A 20 -5.12 -7.47 -6.55
CA LEU A 20 -5.14 -6.12 -5.99
C LEU A 20 -5.02 -6.16 -4.46
N TYR A 21 -5.88 -6.93 -3.81
CA TYR A 21 -5.93 -6.99 -2.34
C TYR A 21 -4.59 -7.48 -1.77
N TYR A 22 -4.01 -8.49 -2.42
CA TYR A 22 -2.69 -9.01 -2.08
C TYR A 22 -1.59 -7.96 -2.30
N ALA A 23 -1.56 -7.27 -3.43
CA ALA A 23 -0.56 -6.25 -3.74
C ALA A 23 -0.61 -5.08 -2.73
N VAL A 24 -1.81 -4.58 -2.45
CA VAL A 24 -2.02 -3.50 -1.46
C VAL A 24 -1.65 -3.99 -0.05
N GLY A 25 -2.04 -5.20 0.32
CA GLY A 25 -1.69 -5.79 1.61
C GLY A 25 -0.19 -5.95 1.80
N HIS A 26 0.52 -6.47 0.80
CA HIS A 26 1.98 -6.60 0.82
C HIS A 26 2.69 -5.26 0.85
N TRP A 27 2.20 -4.27 0.11
CA TRP A 27 2.77 -2.92 0.09
C TRP A 27 2.66 -2.21 1.45
N ASN A 28 1.54 -2.40 2.15
CA ASN A 28 1.30 -1.82 3.47
C ASN A 28 1.87 -2.66 4.63
N ASN A 29 2.47 -3.82 4.34
CA ASN A 29 2.95 -4.73 5.37
C ASN A 29 4.23 -4.18 6.04
N TYR A 30 4.08 -3.73 7.28
CA TYR A 30 5.20 -3.29 8.12
C TYR A 30 5.50 -4.26 9.26
N PHE A 31 4.51 -5.00 9.76
CA PHE A 31 4.66 -5.77 10.99
C PHE A 31 5.52 -7.02 10.79
N TRP A 32 5.20 -7.83 9.76
CA TRP A 32 5.95 -9.07 9.50
C TRP A 32 7.42 -8.81 9.16
N PRO A 33 7.77 -7.85 8.28
CA PRO A 33 9.17 -7.56 7.98
C PRO A 33 9.92 -7.00 9.19
N MET A 34 9.26 -6.22 10.05
CA MET A 34 9.86 -5.70 11.28
C MET A 34 10.27 -6.82 12.25
N VAL A 35 9.45 -7.87 12.36
CA VAL A 35 9.71 -8.99 13.28
C VAL A 35 10.68 -10.01 12.68
N LEU A 36 10.56 -10.29 11.38
CA LEU A 36 11.29 -11.38 10.72
C LEU A 36 12.64 -10.97 10.15
N VAL A 37 12.86 -9.67 9.85
CA VAL A 37 14.08 -9.20 9.18
C VAL A 37 14.96 -8.42 10.18
N PRO A 38 16.01 -9.06 10.72
CA PRO A 38 16.91 -8.42 11.68
C PRO A 38 17.87 -7.42 11.01
N ASN A 39 18.16 -7.58 9.72
CA ASN A 39 19.12 -6.72 9.03
C ASN A 39 18.42 -5.48 8.43
N PRO A 40 18.81 -4.26 8.83
CA PRO A 40 18.17 -3.01 8.39
C PRO A 40 18.27 -2.74 6.89
N GLN A 41 19.23 -3.34 6.17
CA GLN A 41 19.34 -3.17 4.71
C GLN A 41 18.22 -3.84 3.93
N TYR A 42 17.56 -4.85 4.50
CA TYR A 42 16.44 -5.56 3.88
C TYR A 42 15.09 -5.13 4.45
N GLN A 43 15.06 -4.12 5.32
CA GLN A 43 13.82 -3.61 5.87
C GLN A 43 13.07 -2.78 4.83
N PRO A 44 11.77 -3.03 4.62
CA PRO A 44 11.00 -2.24 3.68
C PRO A 44 10.78 -0.83 4.23
N LEU A 45 10.52 0.09 3.31
CA LEU A 45 10.29 1.51 3.60
C LEU A 45 9.24 1.73 4.71
N GLN A 46 8.19 0.91 4.75
CA GLN A 46 7.12 0.98 5.74
C GLN A 46 7.60 0.80 7.19
N VAL A 47 8.61 -0.06 7.42
CA VAL A 47 9.22 -0.30 8.75
C VAL A 47 10.08 0.88 9.17
N PHE A 48 10.88 1.39 8.24
CA PHE A 48 11.73 2.56 8.46
C PHE A 48 10.91 3.81 8.81
N LEU A 49 9.75 3.99 8.17
CA LEU A 49 8.85 5.09 8.47
C LEU A 49 8.30 4.99 9.89
N ARG A 50 7.86 3.80 10.28
CA ARG A 50 7.34 3.55 11.62
C ARG A 50 8.40 3.81 12.67
N SER A 51 9.64 3.36 12.45
CA SER A 51 10.73 3.65 13.39
C SER A 51 11.00 5.15 13.48
N LEU A 52 11.04 5.89 12.37
CA LEU A 52 11.16 7.36 12.35
C LEU A 52 10.05 8.08 13.15
N LEU A 53 8.81 7.60 13.06
CA LEU A 53 7.68 8.15 13.81
C LEU A 53 7.82 7.91 15.33
N ILE A 54 8.27 6.72 15.73
CA ILE A 54 8.46 6.35 17.14
C ILE A 54 9.67 7.08 17.73
N LEU A 55 10.80 7.13 17.01
CA LEU A 55 12.03 7.80 17.43
C LEU A 55 11.82 9.28 17.77
N LYS A 56 10.88 9.97 17.12
CA LYS A 56 10.53 11.37 17.43
C LYS A 56 9.91 11.58 18.82
N GLN A 57 9.29 10.57 19.42
CA GLN A 57 8.72 10.70 20.77
C GLN A 57 9.81 10.77 21.86
N ASP A 58 10.99 10.17 21.62
CA ASP A 58 12.07 10.08 22.61
C ASP A 58 13.10 11.24 22.55
N VAL A 59 13.08 12.10 21.53
CA VAL A 59 14.08 13.19 21.36
C VAL A 59 13.81 14.40 22.27
N GLY A 60 12.89 14.31 23.23
CA GLY A 60 12.59 15.39 24.18
C GLY A 60 13.76 15.82 25.09
N GLY A 61 14.89 15.10 25.08
CA GLY A 61 16.04 15.36 25.98
C GLY A 61 17.35 15.82 25.34
N ALA A 62 17.52 15.83 24.00
CA ALA A 62 18.82 16.08 23.36
C ALA A 62 18.94 17.50 22.78
N SER A 63 19.66 18.39 23.49
CA SER A 63 20.23 19.68 23.02
C SER A 63 19.44 20.43 21.93
N ALA A 64 18.68 21.44 22.34
CA ALA A 64 17.72 22.19 21.52
C ALA A 64 18.22 22.68 20.15
N GLN A 65 19.50 23.05 20.01
CA GLN A 65 20.03 23.57 18.75
C GLN A 65 20.27 22.49 17.67
N ILE A 66 20.70 21.28 18.06
CA ILE A 66 20.92 20.14 17.15
C ILE A 66 19.60 19.39 16.90
N GLY A 67 18.69 19.43 17.88
CA GLY A 67 17.36 18.83 17.78
C GLY A 67 16.49 19.48 16.70
N ILE A 68 16.55 20.80 16.50
CA ILE A 68 15.67 21.51 15.55
C ILE A 68 15.98 21.13 14.09
N SER A 69 17.25 21.13 13.68
CA SER A 69 17.61 20.79 12.29
C SER A 69 17.33 19.31 11.96
N ARG A 70 17.61 18.40 12.90
CA ARG A 70 17.29 16.96 12.72
C ARG A 70 15.79 16.71 12.71
N THR A 71 15.01 17.39 13.56
CA THR A 71 13.56 17.24 13.56
C THR A 71 12.92 17.76 12.27
N ALA A 72 13.42 18.85 11.69
CA ALA A 72 12.96 19.34 10.39
C ALA A 72 13.24 18.35 9.25
N GLN A 73 14.44 17.76 9.20
CA GLN A 73 14.79 16.72 8.22
C GLN A 73 13.92 15.46 8.38
N MET A 74 13.65 15.04 9.61
CA MET A 74 12.76 13.90 9.90
C MET A 74 11.29 14.18 9.53
N GLU A 75 10.79 15.41 9.71
CA GLU A 75 9.46 15.80 9.21
C GLU A 75 9.39 15.65 7.69
N GLN A 76 10.41 16.16 6.98
CA GLN A 76 10.46 16.13 5.53
C GLN A 76 10.47 14.70 4.99
N LEU A 77 11.25 13.81 5.63
CA LEU A 77 11.31 12.39 5.29
C LEU A 77 9.99 11.66 5.56
N LYS A 78 9.30 12.01 6.66
CA LYS A 78 7.94 11.51 6.97
C LYS A 78 6.96 11.89 5.86
N TYR A 79 6.89 13.17 5.48
CA TYR A 79 5.97 13.62 4.43
C TYR A 79 6.31 13.02 3.07
N ALA A 80 7.58 12.99 2.69
CA ALA A 80 8.03 12.38 1.44
C ALA A 80 7.59 10.91 1.37
N ALA A 81 7.76 10.16 2.46
CA ALA A 81 7.44 8.76 2.46
C ALA A 81 5.93 8.46 2.58
N ILE A 82 5.14 9.32 3.22
CA ILE A 82 3.67 9.27 3.11
C ILE A 82 3.25 9.39 1.65
N ILE A 83 3.79 10.38 0.92
CA ILE A 83 3.50 10.57 -0.51
C ILE A 83 3.89 9.33 -1.32
N VAL A 84 5.09 8.79 -1.08
CA VAL A 84 5.57 7.55 -1.74
C VAL A 84 4.69 6.33 -1.40
N SER A 85 4.14 6.26 -0.18
CA SER A 85 3.25 5.16 0.21
C SER A 85 1.87 5.23 -0.46
N VAL A 86 1.36 6.44 -0.71
CA VAL A 86 0.04 6.68 -1.31
C VAL A 86 0.08 6.62 -2.84
N LEU A 87 1.20 7.02 -3.46
CA LEU A 87 1.41 6.99 -4.91
C LEU A 87 0.98 5.67 -5.60
N PRO A 88 1.42 4.48 -5.18
CA PRO A 88 1.05 3.23 -5.85
C PRO A 88 -0.44 2.95 -5.73
N ILE A 89 -1.10 3.30 -4.63
CA ILE A 89 -2.55 3.16 -4.47
C ILE A 89 -3.27 4.04 -5.50
N LEU A 90 -2.79 5.27 -5.71
CA LEU A 90 -3.32 6.19 -6.72
C LEU A 90 -3.13 5.67 -8.15
N PHE A 91 -1.98 5.06 -8.47
CA PHE A 91 -1.75 4.47 -9.80
C PHE A 91 -2.61 3.23 -10.05
N ILE A 92 -2.90 2.46 -9.01
CA ILE A 92 -3.71 1.26 -9.12
C ILE A 92 -5.21 1.62 -9.22
N TYR A 93 -5.64 2.72 -8.59
CA TYR A 93 -7.03 3.22 -8.64
C TYR A 93 -7.68 3.25 -10.04
N PRO A 94 -7.10 3.85 -11.10
CA PRO A 94 -7.69 3.86 -12.44
C PRO A 94 -7.78 2.46 -13.08
N PHE A 95 -6.84 1.56 -12.75
CA PHE A 95 -6.89 0.17 -13.21
C PHE A 95 -8.09 -0.54 -12.59
N ILE A 96 -8.25 -0.43 -11.27
CA ILE A 96 -9.38 -1.00 -10.54
C ILE A 96 -10.69 -0.45 -11.10
N GLN A 97 -10.82 0.86 -11.23
CA GLN A 97 -12.02 1.52 -11.74
C GLN A 97 -12.45 0.95 -13.09
N LYS A 98 -11.51 0.70 -14.02
CA LYS A 98 -11.81 0.10 -15.32
C LYS A 98 -12.35 -1.34 -15.23
N TYR A 99 -11.86 -2.16 -14.30
CA TYR A 99 -12.34 -3.53 -14.10
C TYR A 99 -13.69 -3.57 -13.38
N PHE A 100 -13.91 -2.68 -12.40
CA PHE A 100 -15.18 -2.59 -11.69
C PHE A 100 -16.30 -1.99 -12.54
N VAL A 101 -16.03 -0.94 -13.34
CA VAL A 101 -17.04 -0.40 -14.26
C VAL A 101 -17.47 -1.47 -15.25
N LYS A 102 -16.54 -2.24 -15.83
CA LYS A 102 -16.90 -3.36 -16.72
C LYS A 102 -17.63 -4.51 -16.01
N GLY A 103 -17.29 -4.81 -14.76
CA GLY A 103 -17.94 -5.86 -13.97
C GLY A 103 -19.37 -5.51 -13.54
N VAL A 104 -19.57 -4.27 -13.05
CA VAL A 104 -20.87 -3.74 -12.66
C VAL A 104 -21.77 -3.55 -13.88
N SER A 105 -21.25 -3.07 -15.02
CA SER A 105 -22.03 -2.97 -16.25
C SER A 105 -22.59 -4.32 -16.69
N VAL A 106 -21.88 -5.44 -16.49
CA VAL A 106 -22.37 -6.80 -16.81
C VAL A 106 -23.43 -7.29 -15.82
N GLY A 107 -23.40 -6.83 -14.57
CA GLY A 107 -24.44 -7.12 -13.57
C GLY A 107 -25.70 -6.26 -13.73
N ALA A 108 -25.56 -5.01 -14.18
CA ALA A 108 -26.66 -4.06 -14.31
C ALA A 108 -27.51 -4.22 -15.59
N ILE A 109 -27.02 -4.94 -16.62
CA ILE A 109 -27.83 -5.34 -17.78
C ILE A 109 -28.56 -6.68 -17.58
N LYS A 110 -28.59 -7.20 -16.35
CA LYS A 110 -29.34 -8.40 -15.99
C LYS A 110 -30.55 -8.10 -15.10
N GLU A 111 -31.15 -6.93 -15.28
CA GLU A 111 -32.56 -6.66 -15.02
C GLU A 111 -33.24 -6.25 -16.33
#